data_AF-A0A938GXF4-F1
#
_entry.id   AF-A0A938GXF4-F1
#
_cell.length_a   1.000
_cell.length_b   1.000
_cell.length_c   1.000
_cell.angle_alpha   90.00
_cell.angle_beta   90.00
_cell.angle_gamma   90.00
#
_symmetry.space_group_name_H-M   'P 1'
#
loop_
_entity.id
_entity.type
_entity.pdbx_description
1 polymer ?
#
loop_
_entity_poly.entity_id
_entity_poly.type
_entity_poly.pdbx_seq_one_letter_code
_entity_poly.pdbx_strand_id
1 'polypeptide(L)' 'YLEVSKTEKEMPQKLHFSLDGRSRARIREIDFDLSRVPVSSRSAKGLTVTRWPVKEVRRLDLALA' A
#
# COMPACT_ATOMS: atom_id res chain seq x y z
N TYR A 1 4.59 10.94 3.91
CA TYR A 1 3.29 10.68 4.56
C TYR A 1 3.43 9.41 5.37
N LEU A 2 3.15 9.45 6.67
CA LEU A 2 3.09 8.26 7.53
C LEU A 2 1.64 8.08 7.93
N GLU A 3 1.06 6.95 7.58
CA GLU A 3 -0.30 6.58 7.96
C GLU A 3 -0.21 5.62 9.15
N VAL A 4 -0.87 5.98 10.24
CA VAL A 4 -0.88 5.18 11.47
C VAL A 4 -2.32 4.71 11.73
N SER A 5 -2.57 3.43 11.53
CA SER A 5 -3.81 2.77 11.98
C SER A 5 -3.60 2.28 13.42
N LYS A 6 -4.51 2.62 14.33
CA LYS A 6 -4.39 2.21 15.74
C LYS A 6 -4.88 0.79 15.96
N THR A 7 -5.81 0.33 15.12
CA THR A 7 -6.43 -0.99 15.20
C THR A 7 -6.40 -1.69 13.86
N GLU A 8 -6.48 -3.02 13.86
CA GLU A 8 -6.56 -3.82 12.62
C GLU A 8 -7.79 -3.49 11.77
N LYS A 9 -8.89 -3.05 12.40
CA LYS A 9 -10.13 -2.67 11.71
C LYS A 9 -10.01 -1.37 10.92
N GLU A 10 -9.10 -0.48 11.35
CA GLU A 10 -8.81 0.79 10.66
C GLU A 10 -7.75 0.63 9.57
N MET A 11 -7.14 -0.56 9.43
CA MET A 11 -6.18 -0.78 8.36
C MET A 11 -6.87 -0.86 7.00
N PRO A 12 -6.29 -0.23 5.97
CA PRO A 12 -6.76 -0.44 4.62
C PRO A 12 -6.61 -1.91 4.23
N GLN A 13 -7.63 -2.45 3.57
CA GLN A 13 -7.64 -3.82 3.08
C GLN A 13 -7.01 -3.90 1.69
N LYS A 14 -7.22 -2.88 0.85
CA LYS A 14 -6.66 -2.84 -0.50
C LYS A 14 -6.04 -1.49 -0.81
N LEU A 15 -4.81 -1.55 -1.31
CA LEU A 15 -4.08 -0.39 -1.81
C LEU A 15 -3.83 -0.52 -3.30
N HIS A 16 -4.13 0.54 -4.04
CA HIS A 16 -3.77 0.68 -5.43
C HIS A 16 -2.49 1.53 -5.53
N PHE A 17 -1.45 0.95 -6.11
CA PHE A 17 -0.16 1.59 -6.35
C PHE A 17 -0.02 1.93 -7.83
N SER A 18 0.24 3.20 -8.12
CA SER A 18 0.66 3.64 -9.43
C SER A 18 2.17 3.85 -9.43
N LEU A 19 2.89 3.13 -10.29
CA LEU A 19 4.33 3.24 -10.44
C LEU A 19 4.71 4.39 -11.37
N ASP A 20 5.91 4.94 -11.18
CA ASP A 20 6.42 5.99 -12.05
C ASP A 20 6.63 5.46 -13.47
N GLY A 21 6.13 6.19 -14.46
CA GLY A 21 6.24 5.86 -15.89
C GLY A 21 7.68 5.92 -16.42
N ARG A 22 8.60 6.55 -15.67
CA ARG A 22 10.04 6.54 -15.97
C ARG A 22 10.76 5.28 -15.47
N SER A 23 10.09 4.46 -14.66
CA SER A 23 10.64 3.19 -14.21
C SER A 23 10.62 2.14 -15.32
N ARG A 24 11.48 1.10 -15.20
CA ARG A 24 11.48 -0.04 -16.13
C ARG A 24 10.40 -1.08 -15.77
N ALA A 25 9.41 -0.70 -14.97
CA ALA A 25 8.31 -1.58 -14.59
C ALA A 25 7.46 -1.92 -15.82
N ARG A 26 7.19 -3.23 -16.02
CA ARG A 26 6.30 -3.71 -17.10
C ARG A 26 4.83 -3.47 -16.78
N ILE A 27 4.48 -3.58 -15.50
CA ILE A 27 3.15 -3.33 -14.96
C ILE A 27 3.23 -1.98 -14.24
N ARG A 28 2.27 -1.09 -14.50
CA ARG A 28 2.27 0.29 -13.97
C ARG A 28 1.29 0.49 -12.83
N GLU A 29 0.30 -0.37 -12.72
CA GLU A 29 -0.76 -0.33 -11.70
C GLU A 29 -0.78 -1.66 -10.98
N ILE A 30 -0.73 -1.61 -9.66
CA ILE A 30 -0.64 -2.81 -8.81
C ILE A 30 -1.67 -2.67 -7.70
N ASP A 31 -2.59 -3.62 -7.63
CA ASP A 31 -3.46 -3.79 -6.48
C ASP A 31 -2.81 -4.73 -5.47
N PHE A 32 -2.66 -4.27 -4.24
CA PHE A 32 -2.13 -5.07 -3.15
C PHE A 32 -3.20 -5.32 -2.10
N ASP A 33 -3.34 -6.60 -1.74
CA ASP A 33 -4.23 -7.05 -0.69
C ASP A 33 -3.48 -7.10 0.64
N LEU A 34 -3.91 -6.26 1.58
CA LEU A 34 -3.40 -6.16 2.95
C LEU A 34 -4.17 -7.02 3.94
N SER A 35 -5.23 -7.74 3.53
CA SER A 35 -6.07 -8.54 4.43
C SER A 35 -5.31 -9.57 5.26
N ARG A 36 -4.14 -10.02 4.79
CA ARG A 36 -3.28 -11.00 5.47
C ARG A 36 -2.09 -10.37 6.20
N VAL A 37 -1.91 -9.05 6.12
CA VAL A 37 -0.79 -8.36 6.76
C VAL A 37 -1.21 -7.93 8.17
N PRO A 38 -0.62 -8.50 9.24
CA PRO A 38 -0.99 -8.12 10.60
C PRO A 38 -0.47 -6.73 10.95
N VAL A 39 -1.17 -6.04 11.85
CA VAL A 39 -0.69 -4.78 12.42
C VAL A 39 0.55 -5.07 13.25
N SER A 40 1.69 -4.52 12.83
CA SER A 40 2.95 -4.66 13.55
C SER A 40 3.24 -3.47 14.47
N SER A 41 4.31 -3.58 15.24
CA SER A 41 4.80 -2.49 16.09
C SER A 41 5.48 -1.40 15.26
N ARG A 42 5.53 -0.18 15.80
CA ARG A 42 6.20 0.97 15.17
C ARG A 42 7.69 0.73 14.88
N SER A 43 8.34 -0.19 15.58
CA SER A 43 9.74 -0.57 15.37
C SER A 43 9.94 -1.58 14.22
N ALA A 44 8.87 -2.04 13.57
CA ALA A 44 8.96 -2.94 12.44
C ALA A 44 9.58 -2.23 11.22
N LYS A 45 10.40 -2.95 10.45
CA LYS A 45 11.08 -2.41 9.25
C LYS A 45 10.15 -2.12 8.06
N GLY A 46 8.86 -2.48 8.17
CA GLY A 46 7.87 -2.36 7.10
C GLY A 46 7.96 -3.51 6.08
N LEU A 47 7.02 -3.49 5.12
CA LEU A 47 6.94 -4.47 4.03
C LEU A 47 7.30 -3.80 2.71
N THR A 48 8.27 -4.36 1.99
CA THR A 48 8.61 -3.89 0.64
C THR A 48 7.66 -4.55 -0.36
N VAL A 49 6.75 -3.76 -0.95
CA VAL A 49 5.74 -4.25 -1.89
C VAL A 49 6.24 -4.22 -3.34
N THR A 50 7.10 -3.25 -3.68
CA THR A 50 7.66 -3.12 -5.04
C THR A 50 9.11 -2.65 -5.01
N ARG A 51 9.89 -3.03 -6.02
CA ARG A 51 11.26 -2.53 -6.25
C ARG A 51 11.28 -1.18 -6.98
N TRP A 52 10.17 -0.81 -7.61
CA TRP A 52 10.10 0.35 -8.50
C TRP A 52 9.66 1.61 -7.75
N PRO A 53 10.05 2.81 -8.20
CA PRO A 53 9.58 4.05 -7.61
C PRO A 53 8.06 4.17 -7.75
N VAL A 54 7.39 4.41 -6.63
CA VAL A 54 5.95 4.62 -6.55
C VAL A 54 5.65 6.10 -6.82
N LYS A 55 4.71 6.36 -7.72
CA LYS A 55 4.23 7.70 -8.04
C LYS A 55 3.06 8.10 -7.13
N GLU A 56 2.10 7.20 -6.95
CA GLU A 56 0.89 7.46 -6.19
C GLU A 56 0.41 6.19 -5.48
N VAL A 57 -0.19 6.36 -4.30
CA VAL A 57 -0.84 5.30 -3.53
C VAL A 57 -2.25 5.75 -3.19
N ARG A 58 -3.25 4.93 -3.53
CA ARG A 58 -4.67 5.16 -3.21
C ARG A 58 -5.22 4.03 -2.38
N ARG A 59 -6.08 4.34 -1.42
CA ARG A 59 -6.89 3.33 -0.71
C ARG A 59 -8.11 3.02 -1.57
N LEU A 60 -8.32 1.76 -1.90
CA LEU A 60 -9.51 1.34 -2.64
C LEU A 60 -10.75 1.24 -1.72
N ASP A 61 -10.52 1.11 -0.42
CA ASP A 61 -11.57 0.87 0.57
C ASP A 61 -12.47 2.11 0.79
N LEU A 62 -11.91 3.32 0.58
CA LEU A 62 -12.64 4.59 0.72
C LEU A 62 -13.55 4.91 -0.47
N ALA A 63 -13.40 4.21 -1.61
CA ALA A 63 -14.22 4.42 -2.79
C ALA A 63 -15.56 3.64 -2.75
N LEU A 64 -15.76 2.83 -1.72
CA LEU A 64 -16.96 2.00 -1.49
C LEU A 64 -17.88 2.55 -0.37
N ALA A 65 -17.67 3.78 0.08
CA ALA A 65 -18.48 4.46 1.09
C ALA A 65 -19.44 5.49 0.49
#